data_AF-A0A968HMF1-F1
#
_entry.id   AF-A0A968HMF1-F1
#
_cell.length_a   1.000
_cell.length_b   1.000
_cell.length_c   1.000
_cell.angle_alpha   90.00
_cell.angle_beta   90.00
_cell.angle_gamma   90.00
#
_symmetry.space_group_name_H-M   'P 1'
#
loop_
_entity.id
_entity.type
_entity.pdbx_description
1 polymer ?
#
loop_
_entity_poly.entity_id
_entity_poly.type
_entity_poly.pdbx_seq_one_letter_code
_entity_poly.pdbx_strand_id
1 'polypeptide(L)'
;MLGDLEVLMGNSSAARDFFQRSLSIREALATIDPLDARAQRDIYVVLDKLGRVEMRAGNLSTARDIFQRSCSITEALAKADPLNAGAQRDLASSLSTLGSIEEEIGDYAAARDALQRSLSIIEALVVADPLDARSQRSLSLSLERLGDMEFRPTTSQLPETTSSVASPFVKTSSKPIRSAFWPSITSPLVSSG
;
A
#
# COMPACT_ATOMS: atom_id res chain seq x y z
N MET A 1 17.37 -6.38 19.06
CA MET A 1 18.35 -7.26 18.39
C MET A 1 17.77 -8.61 18.03
N LEU A 2 17.28 -9.44 18.96
CA LEU A 2 16.69 -10.75 18.58
C LEU A 2 15.48 -10.63 17.64
N GLY A 3 14.51 -9.76 17.95
CA GLY A 3 13.38 -9.52 17.04
C GLY A 3 13.79 -9.00 15.67
N ASP A 4 14.81 -8.13 15.62
CA ASP A 4 15.34 -7.58 14.35
C ASP A 4 16.04 -8.68 13.51
N LEU A 5 16.74 -9.61 14.18
CA LEU A 5 17.38 -10.76 13.53
C LEU A 5 16.35 -11.72 12.95
N GLU A 6 15.27 -12.02 13.69
CA GLU A 6 14.18 -12.87 13.19
C GLU A 6 13.49 -12.27 11.96
N VAL A 7 13.33 -10.94 11.91
CA VAL A 7 12.86 -10.25 10.70
C VAL A 7 13.78 -10.49 9.51
N LEU A 8 15.10 -10.41 9.72
CA LEU A 8 16.08 -10.67 8.66
C LEU A 8 16.06 -12.13 8.18
N MET A 9 15.72 -13.07 9.06
CA MET A 9 15.57 -14.49 8.75
C MET A 9 14.20 -14.86 8.17
N GLY A 10 13.27 -13.90 8.05
CA GLY A 10 11.91 -14.14 7.56
C GLY A 10 10.98 -14.79 8.59
N ASN A 11 11.42 -14.96 9.83
CA ASN A 11 10.68 -15.60 10.91
C ASN A 11 9.72 -14.62 11.60
N SER A 12 8.67 -14.21 10.88
CA SER A 12 7.73 -13.19 11.36
C SER A 12 7.05 -13.55 12.69
N SER A 13 6.82 -14.83 12.96
CA SER A 13 6.24 -15.28 14.25
C SER A 13 7.19 -15.03 15.43
N ALA A 14 8.46 -15.43 15.30
CA ALA A 14 9.43 -15.24 16.37
C ALA A 14 9.72 -13.75 16.60
N ALA A 15 9.80 -12.97 15.52
CA ALA A 15 9.95 -11.52 15.60
C ALA A 15 8.78 -10.88 16.37
N ARG A 16 7.54 -11.27 16.05
CA ARG A 16 6.32 -10.82 16.74
C ARG A 16 6.39 -11.09 18.24
N ASP A 17 6.73 -12.32 18.65
CA ASP A 17 6.79 -12.69 20.06
C ASP A 17 7.83 -11.85 20.83
N PHE A 18 9.01 -11.61 20.24
CA PHE A 18 10.03 -10.76 20.85
C PHE A 18 9.58 -9.31 21.00
N PHE A 19 8.95 -8.75 19.97
CA PHE A 19 8.47 -7.36 20.03
C PHE A 19 7.28 -7.19 20.97
N GLN A 20 6.36 -8.14 21.04
CA GLN A 20 5.25 -8.11 22.00
C GLN A 20 5.75 -8.14 23.45
N ARG A 21 6.70 -9.03 23.78
CA ARG A 21 7.33 -9.05 25.11
C ARG A 21 8.03 -7.73 25.43
N SER A 22 8.75 -7.16 24.46
CA SER A 22 9.38 -5.85 24.63
C SER A 22 8.37 -4.73 24.84
N LEU A 23 7.22 -4.79 24.17
CA LEU A 23 6.15 -3.80 24.28
C LEU A 23 5.56 -3.84 25.68
N SER A 24 5.21 -5.02 26.21
CA SER A 24 4.64 -5.17 27.55
C SER A 24 5.57 -4.63 28.65
N ILE A 25 6.88 -4.82 28.52
CA ILE A 25 7.86 -4.27 29.49
C ILE A 25 7.89 -2.74 29.42
N ARG A 26 7.92 -2.17 28.20
CA ARG A 26 7.96 -0.71 28.02
C ARG A 26 6.66 -0.04 28.48
N GLU A 27 5.52 -0.67 28.22
CA GLU A 27 4.21 -0.22 28.73
C GLU A 27 4.17 -0.22 30.25
N ALA A 28 4.63 -1.31 30.89
CA ALA A 28 4.71 -1.39 32.34
C ALA A 28 5.61 -0.29 32.92
N LEU A 29 6.77 -0.03 32.31
CA LEU A 29 7.67 1.05 32.74
C LEU A 29 7.04 2.44 32.57
N ALA A 30 6.32 2.67 31.47
CA ALA A 30 5.64 3.95 31.22
C ALA A 30 4.47 4.22 32.17
N THR A 31 3.99 3.23 32.94
CA THR A 31 3.00 3.48 34.00
C THR A 31 3.57 4.27 35.19
N ILE A 32 4.90 4.25 35.37
CA ILE A 32 5.57 4.96 36.46
C ILE A 32 5.53 6.47 36.22
N ASP A 33 5.78 6.89 34.99
CA ASP A 33 5.62 8.27 34.53
C ASP A 33 5.01 8.29 33.12
N PRO A 34 3.68 8.43 33.01
CA PRO A 34 3.00 8.46 31.72
C PRO A 34 3.39 9.65 30.83
N LEU A 35 3.96 10.70 31.40
CA LEU A 35 4.38 11.92 30.69
C LEU A 35 5.85 11.87 30.26
N ASP A 36 6.60 10.82 30.61
CA ASP A 36 7.97 10.65 30.13
C ASP A 36 8.01 10.44 28.62
N ALA A 37 8.37 11.51 27.91
CA ALA A 37 8.49 11.53 26.46
C ALA A 37 9.44 10.45 25.92
N ARG A 38 10.48 10.06 26.66
CA ARG A 38 11.41 9.00 26.25
C ARG A 38 10.75 7.64 26.37
N ALA A 39 10.06 7.36 27.46
CA ALA A 39 9.32 6.12 27.65
C ALA A 39 8.23 5.95 26.57
N GLN A 40 7.49 7.02 26.27
CA GLN A 40 6.49 7.03 25.19
C GLN A 40 7.14 6.80 23.82
N ARG A 41 8.26 7.47 23.51
CA ARG A 41 9.01 7.24 22.27
C ARG A 41 9.52 5.79 22.17
N ASP A 42 9.91 5.20 23.28
CA ASP A 42 10.32 3.79 23.34
C ASP A 42 9.16 2.84 23.01
N ILE A 43 7.95 3.12 23.48
CA ILE A 43 6.75 2.36 23.09
C ILE A 43 6.51 2.50 21.59
N TYR A 44 6.57 3.73 21.05
CA TYR A 44 6.45 3.99 19.61
C TYR A 44 7.42 3.13 18.78
N VAL A 45 8.71 3.10 19.14
CA VAL A 45 9.72 2.34 18.38
C VAL A 45 9.38 0.85 18.30
N VAL A 46 8.83 0.27 19.37
CA VAL A 46 8.44 -1.15 19.35
C VAL A 46 7.16 -1.36 18.57
N LEU A 47 6.20 -0.44 18.65
CA LEU A 47 4.99 -0.48 17.84
C LEU A 47 5.30 -0.38 16.33
N ASP A 48 6.19 0.53 15.90
CA ASP A 48 6.61 0.62 14.49
C ASP A 48 7.21 -0.72 14.01
N LYS A 49 8.09 -1.33 14.81
CA LYS A 49 8.68 -2.64 14.47
C LYS A 49 7.63 -3.75 14.39
N LEU A 50 6.76 -3.84 15.38
CA LEU A 50 5.69 -4.85 15.42
C LEU A 50 4.72 -4.67 14.24
N GLY A 51 4.32 -3.43 13.96
CA GLY A 51 3.46 -3.10 12.82
C GLY A 51 4.09 -3.51 11.48
N ARG A 52 5.39 -3.24 11.28
CA ARG A 52 6.13 -3.71 10.09
C ARG A 52 6.20 -5.23 9.98
N VAL A 53 6.28 -5.95 11.11
CA VAL A 53 6.21 -7.41 11.12
C VAL A 53 4.83 -7.89 10.65
N GLU A 54 3.75 -7.28 11.16
CA GLU A 54 2.39 -7.63 10.73
C GLU A 54 2.14 -7.32 9.26
N MET A 55 2.62 -6.18 8.75
CA MET A 55 2.54 -5.86 7.31
C MET A 55 3.21 -6.93 6.47
N ARG A 56 4.45 -7.32 6.80
CA ARG A 56 5.18 -8.38 6.08
C ARG A 56 4.50 -9.74 6.17
N ALA A 57 3.78 -10.00 7.25
CA ALA A 57 3.00 -11.22 7.43
C ALA A 57 1.64 -11.18 6.70
N GLY A 58 1.26 -10.05 6.08
CA GLY A 58 -0.04 -9.86 5.42
C GLY A 58 -1.19 -9.57 6.39
N ASN A 59 -0.90 -9.34 7.67
CA ASN A 59 -1.91 -9.08 8.71
C ASN A 59 -2.26 -7.58 8.75
N LEU A 60 -2.80 -7.05 7.64
CA LEU A 60 -2.99 -5.61 7.45
C LEU A 60 -3.92 -4.97 8.49
N SER A 61 -4.98 -5.66 8.92
CA SER A 61 -5.87 -5.15 9.99
C SER A 61 -5.12 -4.95 11.31
N THR A 62 -4.32 -5.94 11.72
CA THR A 62 -3.52 -5.84 12.96
C THR A 62 -2.44 -4.77 12.83
N ALA A 63 -1.79 -4.69 11.67
CA ALA A 63 -0.82 -3.63 11.39
C ALA A 63 -1.46 -2.25 11.52
N ARG A 64 -2.65 -2.06 10.93
CA ARG A 64 -3.42 -0.80 11.02
C ARG A 64 -3.64 -0.37 12.46
N ASP A 65 -4.15 -1.27 13.31
CA ASP A 65 -4.41 -0.96 14.73
C ASP A 65 -3.12 -0.56 15.47
N ILE A 66 -2.02 -1.27 15.21
CA ILE A 66 -0.70 -0.96 15.78
C ILE A 66 -0.22 0.41 15.32
N PHE A 67 -0.34 0.75 14.04
CA PHE A 67 0.11 2.03 13.50
C PHE A 67 -0.77 3.20 13.90
N GLN A 68 -2.08 3.01 14.07
CA GLN A 68 -2.97 4.03 14.64
C GLN A 68 -2.54 4.38 16.07
N ARG A 69 -2.23 3.35 16.88
CA ARG A 69 -1.72 3.54 18.23
C ARG A 69 -0.35 4.23 18.24
N SER A 70 0.55 3.80 17.37
CA SER A 70 1.88 4.41 17.16
C SER A 70 1.76 5.90 16.79
N CYS A 71 0.86 6.23 15.86
CA CYS A 71 0.59 7.60 15.42
C CYS A 71 0.02 8.47 16.54
N SER A 72 -0.83 7.90 17.41
CA SER A 72 -1.40 8.64 18.55
C SER A 72 -0.32 9.06 19.54
N ILE A 73 0.68 8.19 19.77
CA ILE A 73 1.83 8.48 20.65
C ILE A 73 2.72 9.55 20.04
N THR A 74 3.12 9.39 18.77
CA THR A 74 3.99 10.37 18.10
C THR A 74 3.31 11.72 17.94
N GLU A 75 1.99 11.76 17.75
CA GLU A 75 1.21 12.99 17.69
C GLU A 75 1.21 13.71 19.05
N ALA A 76 1.03 12.98 20.16
CA ALA A 76 1.14 13.55 21.49
C ALA A 76 2.55 14.11 21.77
N LEU A 77 3.59 13.38 21.39
CA LEU A 77 4.99 13.81 21.56
C LEU A 77 5.32 15.06 20.73
N ALA A 78 4.89 15.09 19.47
CA ALA A 78 5.10 16.24 18.58
C ALA A 78 4.33 17.48 19.04
N LYS A 79 3.14 17.31 19.64
CA LYS A 79 2.37 18.41 20.25
C LYS A 79 3.00 18.92 21.54
N ALA A 80 3.57 18.03 22.36
CA ALA A 80 4.20 18.39 23.62
C ALA A 80 5.50 19.21 23.40
N ASP A 81 6.23 18.93 22.32
CA ASP A 81 7.43 19.69 21.94
C ASP A 81 7.46 19.94 20.41
N PRO A 82 6.80 21.00 19.94
CA PRO A 82 6.71 21.30 18.50
C PRO A 82 8.05 21.59 17.83
N LEU A 83 9.05 22.04 18.59
CA LEU A 83 10.39 22.35 18.07
C LEU A 83 11.30 21.12 18.02
N ASN A 84 10.87 19.99 18.57
CA ASN A 84 11.61 18.74 18.51
C ASN A 84 11.49 18.10 17.13
N ALA A 85 12.46 18.39 16.26
CA ALA A 85 12.56 17.78 14.94
C ALA A 85 12.56 16.23 15.00
N GLY A 86 13.05 15.65 16.09
CA GLY A 86 12.97 14.21 16.34
C GLY A 86 11.54 13.69 16.47
N ALA A 87 10.71 14.35 17.26
CA ALA A 87 9.31 13.98 17.46
C ALA A 87 8.46 14.24 16.21
N GLN A 88 8.69 15.37 15.53
CA GLN A 88 8.04 15.69 14.25
C GLN A 88 8.35 14.63 13.17
N ARG A 89 9.61 14.20 13.07
CA ARG A 89 9.99 13.14 12.13
C ARG A 89 9.33 11.80 12.45
N ASP A 90 9.22 11.44 13.73
CA ASP A 90 8.55 10.21 14.13
C ASP A 90 7.06 10.24 13.75
N LEU A 91 6.38 11.39 13.96
CA LEU A 91 4.98 11.59 13.56
C LEU A 91 4.79 11.48 12.04
N ALA A 92 5.63 12.17 11.25
CA ALA A 92 5.59 12.07 9.80
C ALA A 92 5.79 10.62 9.33
N SER A 93 6.76 9.90 9.91
CA SER A 93 7.01 8.49 9.57
C SER A 93 5.82 7.58 9.91
N SER A 94 5.18 7.78 11.06
CA SER A 94 4.00 6.99 11.44
C SER A 94 2.81 7.27 10.53
N LEU A 95 2.58 8.55 10.16
CA LEU A 95 1.52 8.95 9.24
C LEU A 95 1.74 8.38 7.84
N SER A 96 2.97 8.47 7.31
CA SER A 96 3.30 7.89 6.01
C SER A 96 3.12 6.38 5.98
N THR A 97 3.47 5.69 7.06
CA THR A 97 3.29 4.24 7.14
C THR A 97 1.81 3.87 7.24
N LEU A 98 1.04 4.56 8.08
CA LEU A 98 -0.42 4.40 8.15
C LEU A 98 -1.07 4.64 6.78
N GLY A 99 -0.69 5.69 6.06
CA GLY A 99 -1.18 5.95 4.72
C GLY A 99 -0.92 4.81 3.72
N SER A 100 0.19 4.08 3.88
CA SER A 100 0.47 2.85 3.09
C SER A 100 -0.50 1.74 3.37
N ILE A 101 -0.83 1.56 4.65
CA ILE A 101 -1.74 0.48 5.06
C ILE A 101 -3.15 0.81 4.60
N GLU A 102 -3.61 2.06 4.78
CA GLU A 102 -4.91 2.51 4.28
C GLU A 102 -5.00 2.33 2.75
N GLU A 103 -3.91 2.61 2.02
CA GLU A 103 -3.85 2.39 0.58
C GLU A 103 -3.95 0.90 0.21
N GLU A 104 -3.19 0.03 0.89
CA GLU A 104 -3.22 -1.42 0.66
C GLU A 104 -4.58 -2.06 0.96
N ILE A 105 -5.32 -1.54 1.95
CA ILE A 105 -6.67 -2.01 2.28
C ILE A 105 -7.78 -1.31 1.46
N GLY A 106 -7.41 -0.35 0.59
CA GLY A 106 -8.32 0.32 -0.34
C GLY A 106 -9.03 1.56 0.19
N ASP A 107 -8.69 2.05 1.39
CA ASP A 107 -9.17 3.34 1.91
C ASP A 107 -8.28 4.48 1.41
N TYR A 108 -8.44 4.81 0.13
CA TYR A 108 -7.66 5.86 -0.52
C TYR A 108 -7.91 7.25 0.07
N ALA A 109 -9.07 7.49 0.68
CA ALA A 109 -9.35 8.77 1.33
C ALA A 109 -8.50 8.93 2.59
N ALA A 110 -8.50 7.91 3.47
CA ALA A 110 -7.67 7.91 4.67
C ALA A 110 -6.17 7.90 4.34
N ALA A 111 -5.76 7.15 3.30
CA ALA A 111 -4.38 7.14 2.83
C ALA A 111 -3.90 8.52 2.40
N ARG A 112 -4.74 9.25 1.63
CA ARG A 112 -4.43 10.59 1.15
C ARG A 112 -4.29 11.57 2.31
N ASP A 113 -5.23 11.58 3.26
CA ASP A 113 -5.17 12.46 4.43
C ASP A 113 -3.88 12.23 5.24
N ALA A 114 -3.55 10.96 5.52
CA ALA A 114 -2.35 10.61 6.27
C ALA A 114 -1.06 11.05 5.55
N LEU A 115 -0.96 10.83 4.24
CA LEU A 115 0.18 11.25 3.43
C LEU A 115 0.32 12.77 3.34
N GLN A 116 -0.80 13.51 3.20
CA GLN A 116 -0.81 14.97 3.19
C GLN A 116 -0.34 15.54 4.53
N ARG A 117 -0.85 15.01 5.65
CA ARG A 117 -0.39 15.42 6.99
C ARG A 117 1.09 15.13 7.20
N SER A 118 1.58 13.97 6.75
CA SER A 118 3.01 13.64 6.76
C SER A 118 3.84 14.64 5.95
N LEU A 119 3.38 14.98 4.74
CA LEU A 119 4.08 15.92 3.86
C LEU A 119 4.20 17.29 4.52
N SER A 120 3.11 17.84 5.08
CA SER A 120 3.14 19.16 5.72
C SER A 120 4.14 19.25 6.88
N ILE A 121 4.31 18.16 7.65
CA ILE A 121 5.31 18.11 8.72
C ILE A 121 6.73 18.11 8.14
N ILE A 122 6.96 17.32 7.08
CA ILE A 122 8.27 17.24 6.43
C ILE A 122 8.64 18.58 5.77
N GLU A 123 7.70 19.26 5.13
CA GLU A 123 7.89 20.61 4.59
C GLU A 123 8.30 21.59 5.68
N ALA A 124 7.61 21.57 6.83
CA ALA A 124 7.97 22.41 7.97
C ALA A 124 9.39 22.11 8.49
N LEU A 125 9.80 20.84 8.52
CA LEU A 125 11.15 20.44 8.89
C LEU A 125 12.22 20.94 7.90
N VAL A 126 11.95 20.86 6.60
CA VAL A 126 12.86 21.39 5.57
C VAL A 126 12.95 22.92 5.62
N VAL A 127 11.86 23.62 5.91
CA VAL A 127 11.88 25.08 6.11
C VAL A 127 12.71 25.45 7.35
N ALA A 128 12.59 24.68 8.43
CA ALA A 128 13.33 24.92 9.67
C ALA A 128 14.84 24.64 9.53
N ASP A 129 15.21 23.59 8.77
CA ASP A 129 16.60 23.27 8.45
C ASP A 129 16.73 22.78 6.99
N PRO A 130 17.00 23.69 6.04
CA PRO A 130 17.12 23.34 4.63
C PRO A 130 18.29 22.41 4.31
N LEU A 131 19.28 22.31 5.22
CA LEU A 131 20.49 21.49 5.04
C LEU A 131 20.33 20.08 5.65
N ASP A 132 19.21 19.79 6.33
CA ASP A 132 18.92 18.44 6.81
C ASP A 132 18.60 17.51 5.63
N ALA A 133 19.63 16.81 5.16
CA ALA A 133 19.54 15.83 4.09
C ALA A 133 18.49 14.75 4.36
N ARG A 134 18.21 14.42 5.63
CA ARG A 134 17.16 13.44 5.96
C ARG A 134 15.79 13.99 5.63
N SER A 135 15.48 15.22 6.06
CA SER A 135 14.20 15.87 5.79
C SER A 135 14.01 16.14 4.30
N GLN A 136 15.07 16.55 3.58
CA GLN A 136 15.05 16.70 2.11
C GLN A 136 14.71 15.38 1.40
N ARG A 137 15.33 14.27 1.83
CA ARG A 137 15.04 12.94 1.27
C ARG A 137 13.60 12.52 1.56
N SER A 138 13.13 12.72 2.79
CA SER A 138 11.74 12.45 3.16
C SER A 138 10.76 13.26 2.33
N LEU A 139 11.07 14.53 2.03
CA LEU A 139 10.23 15.40 1.20
C LEU A 139 10.09 14.83 -0.21
N SER A 140 11.22 14.46 -0.83
CA SER A 140 11.22 13.84 -2.16
C SER A 140 10.34 12.59 -2.22
N LEU A 141 10.47 11.68 -1.24
CA LEU A 141 9.70 10.44 -1.19
C LEU A 141 8.21 10.68 -0.96
N SER A 142 7.85 11.66 -0.11
CA SER A 142 6.45 12.00 0.15
C SER A 142 5.79 12.62 -1.08
N LEU A 143 6.50 13.45 -1.85
CA LEU A 143 6.00 14.05 -3.09
C LEU A 143 5.81 13.02 -4.20
N GLU A 144 6.78 12.12 -4.41
CA GLU A 144 6.68 11.01 -5.37
C GLU A 144 5.42 10.19 -5.07
N ARG A 145 5.24 9.83 -3.80
CA ARG A 145 4.16 8.96 -3.37
C ARG A 145 2.78 9.59 -3.48
N LEU A 146 2.64 10.87 -3.14
CA LEU A 146 1.39 11.60 -3.38
C LEU A 146 1.13 11.76 -4.89
N GLY A 147 2.17 12.01 -5.69
CA GLY A 147 2.07 12.06 -7.15
C GLY A 147 1.54 10.75 -7.75
N ASP A 148 2.09 9.61 -7.33
CA ASP A 148 1.61 8.29 -7.77
C ASP A 148 0.16 8.03 -7.36
N MET A 149 -0.23 8.50 -6.18
CA MET A 149 -1.59 8.38 -5.67
C MET A 149 -2.58 9.24 -6.46
N GLU A 150 -2.21 10.46 -6.85
CA GLU A 150 -3.04 11.32 -7.71
C GLU A 150 -3.12 10.82 -9.15
N PHE A 151 -2.04 10.21 -9.65
CA PHE A 151 -1.97 9.72 -11.02
C PHE A 151 -2.78 8.43 -11.22
N ARG A 152 -3.11 7.69 -10.16
CA ARG A 152 -3.89 6.45 -10.26
C ARG A 152 -5.16 6.70 -11.08
N PRO A 153 -5.27 6.13 -12.30
CA PRO A 153 -6.45 6.34 -13.12
C PRO A 153 -7.63 5.77 -12.36
N THR A 154 -8.69 6.57 -12.20
CA THR A 154 -9.96 6.19 -11.58
C THR A 154 -10.64 5.11 -12.43
N THR A 155 -10.12 3.88 -12.44
CA THR A 155 -10.72 2.74 -13.15
C THR A 155 -12.05 2.30 -12.55
N SER A 156 -12.49 2.92 -11.44
CA SER A 156 -13.78 2.67 -10.80
C SER A 156 -14.94 3.51 -11.35
N GLN A 157 -14.75 4.31 -12.39
CA GLN A 157 -15.82 5.06 -13.05
C GLN A 157 -15.85 4.84 -14.57
N LEU A 158 -15.74 3.59 -15.02
CA LEU A 158 -16.31 3.26 -16.33
C LEU A 158 -17.82 3.08 -16.14
N PRO A 159 -18.69 3.86 -16.79
CA PRO A 159 -20.10 3.54 -16.83
C PRO A 159 -20.20 2.13 -17.42
N GLU A 160 -20.87 1.21 -16.72
CA GLU A 160 -21.32 -0.04 -17.33
C GLU A 160 -22.21 0.36 -18.51
N THR A 161 -21.63 0.46 -19.70
CA THR A 161 -22.41 0.58 -20.92
C THR A 161 -23.13 -0.74 -21.08
N THR A 162 -24.38 -0.74 -20.64
CA THR A 162 -25.38 -1.77 -20.87
C THR A 162 -25.17 -2.42 -22.23
N SER A 163 -24.82 -3.70 -22.22
CA SER A 163 -24.84 -4.56 -23.40
C SER A 163 -26.27 -4.68 -23.90
N SER A 164 -26.70 -3.74 -24.73
CA SER A 164 -27.96 -3.80 -25.48
C SER A 164 -27.86 -2.92 -26.70
N VAL A 165 -27.37 -3.46 -27.82
CA VAL A 165 -27.93 -3.18 -29.15
C VAL A 165 -27.75 -4.41 -30.03
N ALA A 166 -28.87 -4.89 -30.55
CA ALA A 166 -29.02 -5.97 -31.50
C ALA A 166 -28.30 -5.73 -32.83
N SER A 167 -27.70 -6.78 -33.40
CA SER A 167 -27.20 -6.80 -34.78
C SER A 167 -28.34 -6.86 -35.80
N PRO A 168 -28.39 -6.03 -36.84
CA PRO A 168 -29.20 -6.30 -38.01
C PRO A 168 -28.34 -7.03 -39.07
N PHE A 169 -28.54 -8.34 -39.21
CA PHE A 169 -28.02 -9.09 -40.35
C PHE A 169 -28.91 -8.84 -41.57
N VAL A 170 -28.41 -8.08 -42.54
CA VAL A 170 -29.05 -7.87 -43.83
C VAL A 170 -28.85 -9.10 -44.72
N LYS A 171 -29.93 -9.78 -45.11
CA LYS A 171 -29.96 -10.81 -46.16
C LYS A 171 -30.05 -10.13 -47.52
N THR A 172 -29.02 -10.22 -48.36
CA THR A 172 -29.13 -9.95 -49.79
C THR A 172 -29.12 -11.26 -50.58
N SER A 173 -30.26 -11.56 -51.18
CA SER A 173 -30.49 -12.64 -52.14
C SER A 173 -29.98 -12.25 -53.53
N SER A 174 -29.17 -13.11 -54.17
CA SER A 174 -28.91 -13.04 -55.60
C SER A 174 -28.60 -14.43 -56.18
N LYS A 175 -29.54 -14.97 -56.95
CA LYS A 175 -29.40 -16.02 -57.97
C LYS A 175 -29.81 -15.37 -59.31
N PRO A 176 -29.62 -15.96 -60.52
CA PRO A 176 -28.98 -17.23 -60.90
C PRO A 176 -28.07 -17.09 -62.17
N ILE A 177 -27.57 -18.20 -62.75
CA ILE A 177 -27.80 -18.64 -64.17
C ILE A 177 -27.01 -19.95 -64.45
N ARG A 178 -27.63 -20.85 -65.22
CA ARG A 178 -27.17 -22.19 -65.64
C ARG A 178 -26.54 -22.16 -67.04
N SER A 179 -25.56 -23.03 -67.30
CA SER A 179 -25.40 -23.88 -68.53
C SER A 179 -24.09 -24.69 -68.42
N ALA A 180 -24.15 -26.03 -68.45
CA ALA A 180 -23.86 -26.94 -69.59
C ALA A 180 -22.35 -27.33 -69.66
N PHE A 181 -21.87 -28.51 -70.07
CA PHE A 181 -22.33 -29.87 -70.34
C PHE A 181 -21.06 -30.65 -70.83
N TRP A 182 -21.04 -31.99 -70.75
CA TRP A 182 -20.10 -32.99 -71.35
C TRP A 182 -18.94 -33.64 -70.53
N PRO A 183 -18.57 -34.92 -70.83
CA PRO A 183 -18.57 -36.01 -69.85
C PRO A 183 -17.29 -36.89 -69.83
N SER A 184 -17.41 -37.95 -69.02
CA SER A 184 -16.54 -39.10 -68.70
C SER A 184 -15.75 -39.78 -69.82
N ILE A 185 -14.51 -40.20 -69.49
CA ILE A 185 -13.83 -41.38 -70.09
C ILE A 185 -13.02 -42.14 -69.00
N THR A 186 -13.57 -43.31 -68.63
CA THR A 186 -13.00 -44.64 -68.28
C THR A 186 -11.54 -44.87 -67.83
N SER A 187 -11.39 -45.46 -66.62
CA SER A 187 -10.88 -46.83 -66.29
C SER A 187 -9.39 -47.22 -66.54
N PRO A 188 -8.88 -48.39 -66.05
CA PRO A 188 -9.11 -49.14 -64.77
C PRO A 188 -7.82 -49.86 -64.20
N LEU A 189 -8.03 -50.79 -63.24
CA LEU A 189 -7.22 -51.99 -62.87
C LEU A 189 -5.93 -51.71 -62.04
N VAL A 190 -5.57 -52.43 -60.97
CA VAL A 190 -5.52 -53.87 -60.64
C VAL A 190 -5.30 -53.94 -59.10
N SER A 191 -6.08 -54.70 -58.30
CA SER A 191 -5.78 -56.05 -57.73
C SER A 191 -4.35 -56.14 -57.14
N SER A 192 -3.99 -56.71 -56.00
CA SER A 192 -4.52 -57.71 -55.08
C SER A 192 -3.40 -57.94 -54.06
N GLY A 193 -3.72 -58.39 -52.85
CA GLY A 193 -2.72 -58.91 -51.90
C GLY A 193 -3.17 -58.75 -50.47
#